data_AF-A0A642V0Q8-F1
#
_entry.id   AF-A0A642V0Q8-F1
#
_cell.length_a   1.000
_cell.length_b   1.000
_cell.length_c   1.000
_cell.angle_alpha   90.00
_cell.angle_beta   90.00
_cell.angle_gamma   90.00
#
_symmetry.space_group_name_H-M   'P 1'
#
loop_
_entity.id
_entity.type
_entity.pdbx_description
1 polymer ?
#
loop_
_entity_poly.entity_id
_entity_poly.type
_entity_poly.pdbx_seq_one_letter_code
_entity_poly.pdbx_strand_id
1 'polypeptide(L)'
;MLQRAIRMIKKDSGQNDPMDEDRSLQTDLVGQQVGFDVVAENFSAFYATLSAFFKRTNYNDTHVLVLDRIDQLPDNPADLYSCFSRLSEISDIENLLVVFVINTLEPKPLLLTSIPHIHFPRYSTDDAVKVVSQQQLRSLPEDRFTPQEQKKFWNQYCSMVVNALSSYTGSDVRLIKEVALKLWPEFVRPVLEENMDINNFVQLYRRNQRLFVSEVAVTDSLIDFTETNRSQQPSSQSGLPKQSKYILCAAYLASYNNPRYDIRFFSRAKEARSKRRDTNPRKKLKVSARSLAAPPFDLERLLAILHSIIPDDFIPNIDIGVQIATLTTLKLIVRTSNTDPLDSRTRWKVNASWTLVKQVADDIGFEIEDYLVE
;
A
#
# COMPACT_ATOMS: atom_id res chain seq x y z
N MET A 1 -2.19 15.24 18.16
CA MET A 1 -2.82 16.17 17.20
C MET A 1 -3.30 17.44 17.91
N LEU A 2 -4.18 17.33 18.91
CA LEU A 2 -4.74 18.45 19.68
C LEU A 2 -3.68 19.41 20.27
N GLN A 3 -2.62 18.87 20.89
CA GLN A 3 -1.52 19.69 21.42
C GLN A 3 -0.79 20.52 20.34
N ARG A 4 -0.60 19.93 19.16
CA ARG A 4 0.03 20.62 18.02
C ARG A 4 -0.85 21.76 17.53
N ALA A 5 -2.18 21.56 17.52
CA ALA A 5 -3.14 22.61 17.19
C ALA A 5 -3.04 23.78 18.18
N ILE A 6 -3.01 23.51 19.49
CA ILE A 6 -2.84 24.57 20.52
C ILE A 6 -1.52 25.34 20.30
N ARG A 7 -0.41 24.63 20.09
CA ARG A 7 0.90 25.28 19.88
C ARG A 7 0.92 26.14 18.61
N MET A 8 0.26 25.72 17.53
CA MET A 8 0.16 26.52 16.32
C MET A 8 -0.73 27.74 16.51
N ILE A 9 -1.89 27.60 17.17
CA ILE A 9 -2.77 28.74 17.49
C ILE A 9 -2.01 29.77 18.35
N LYS A 10 -1.28 29.33 19.38
CA LYS A 10 -0.47 30.22 20.22
C LYS A 10 0.63 30.94 19.41
N LYS A 11 1.34 30.20 18.56
CA LYS A 11 2.39 30.77 17.70
C LYS A 11 1.83 31.81 16.72
N ASP A 12 0.68 31.53 16.11
CA ASP A 12 0.06 32.40 15.10
C ASP A 12 -0.58 33.63 15.72
N SER A 13 -1.08 33.53 16.96
CA SER A 13 -1.64 34.68 17.68
C SER A 13 -0.59 35.74 18.03
N GLY A 14 0.70 35.40 18.00
CA GLY A 14 1.81 36.34 18.19
C GLY A 14 1.87 37.07 19.54
N GLN A 15 0.91 36.81 20.43
CA GLN A 15 0.89 37.35 21.79
C GLN A 15 1.67 36.41 22.68
N ASN A 16 2.88 36.84 23.05
CA ASN A 16 3.56 36.27 24.21
C ASN A 16 2.68 36.55 25.42
N ASP A 17 2.42 35.51 26.22
CA ASP A 17 1.74 35.68 27.50
C ASP A 17 2.45 36.84 28.26
N PRO A 18 1.73 37.84 28.80
CA PRO A 18 2.35 38.89 29.61
C PRO A 18 3.08 38.36 30.86
N MET A 19 2.96 37.06 31.16
CA MET A 19 3.67 36.34 32.23
C MET A 19 4.84 35.47 31.74
N ASP A 20 5.06 35.31 30.43
CA ASP A 20 6.27 34.66 29.92
C ASP A 20 7.49 35.60 29.99
N GLU A 21 7.28 36.92 29.97
CA GLU A 21 8.35 37.90 30.26
C GLU A 21 8.72 37.89 31.75
N ASP A 22 7.75 37.89 32.68
CA ASP A 22 8.02 37.84 34.13
C ASP A 22 8.62 36.52 34.61
N ARG A 23 8.34 35.40 33.92
CA ARG A 23 8.90 34.07 34.26
C ARG A 23 10.32 33.86 33.75
N SER A 24 10.74 34.58 32.71
CA SER A 24 12.13 34.55 32.22
C SER A 24 13.13 35.17 33.20
N LEU A 25 12.66 36.00 34.15
CA LEU A 25 13.47 36.64 35.18
C LEU A 25 13.48 35.91 36.54
N GLN A 26 12.65 34.87 36.73
CA GLN A 26 12.55 34.10 37.99
C GLN A 26 13.06 32.65 37.88
N THR A 27 13.70 32.28 36.77
CA THR A 27 14.23 30.92 36.52
C THR A 27 15.59 30.62 37.16
N ASP A 28 15.80 30.95 38.44
CA ASP A 28 17.00 30.48 39.17
C ASP A 28 16.73 29.84 40.54
N LEU A 29 15.51 29.87 41.07
CA LEU A 29 15.26 29.31 42.40
C LEU A 29 13.90 28.62 42.44
N VAL A 30 13.94 27.31 42.73
CA VAL A 30 12.80 26.38 42.93
C VAL A 30 12.30 25.71 41.66
N GLY A 31 12.82 24.51 41.43
CA GLY A 31 12.35 23.57 40.42
C GLY A 31 10.92 23.10 40.73
N GLN A 32 9.95 23.76 40.12
CA GLN A 32 8.65 23.18 39.77
C GLN A 32 8.16 23.89 38.51
N GLN A 33 8.47 23.31 37.36
CA GLN A 33 7.93 23.72 36.07
C GLN A 33 6.41 23.46 36.07
N VAL A 34 5.60 24.45 36.46
CA VAL A 34 4.22 24.55 35.96
C VAL A 34 4.28 25.36 34.67
N GLY A 35 4.93 24.78 33.67
CA GLY A 35 4.74 25.18 32.29
C GLY A 35 3.30 24.84 31.91
N PHE A 36 2.65 25.71 31.15
CA PHE A 36 1.39 25.38 30.45
C PHE A 36 1.62 24.36 29.31
N ASP A 37 2.49 23.39 29.54
CA ASP A 37 2.61 22.14 28.78
C ASP A 37 1.61 21.14 29.37
N VAL A 38 0.37 21.59 29.61
CA VAL A 38 -0.74 20.71 29.96
C VAL A 38 -0.95 19.83 28.73
N VAL A 39 -0.52 18.58 28.87
CA VAL A 39 -0.70 17.51 27.89
C VAL A 39 -2.21 17.43 27.63
N ALA A 40 -2.66 17.99 26.50
CA ALA A 40 -4.06 17.86 26.09
C ALA A 40 -4.31 16.42 25.63
N GLU A 41 -4.52 15.53 26.60
CA GLU A 41 -4.79 14.10 26.38
C GLU A 41 -6.23 13.89 25.88
N ASN A 42 -7.16 14.68 26.41
CA ASN A 42 -8.59 14.61 26.09
C ASN A 42 -9.10 15.89 25.44
N PHE A 43 -10.20 15.77 24.68
CA PHE A 43 -10.87 16.92 24.06
C PHE A 43 -11.34 17.96 25.09
N SER A 44 -11.77 17.53 26.28
CA SER A 44 -12.15 18.43 27.38
C SER A 44 -10.98 19.26 27.90
N ALA A 45 -9.79 18.65 28.04
CA ALA A 45 -8.57 19.35 28.45
C ALA A 45 -8.12 20.34 27.37
N PHE A 46 -8.23 19.95 26.09
CA PHE A 46 -8.02 20.84 24.95
C PHE A 46 -8.96 22.06 25.02
N TYR A 47 -10.26 21.84 25.21
CA TYR A 47 -11.25 22.92 25.32
C TYR A 47 -10.96 23.86 26.49
N ALA A 48 -10.68 23.33 27.69
CA ALA A 48 -10.38 24.14 28.87
C ALA A 48 -9.14 25.03 28.66
N THR A 49 -8.10 24.48 28.05
CA THR A 49 -6.86 25.22 27.72
C THR A 49 -7.13 26.33 26.70
N LEU A 50 -7.95 26.04 25.70
CA LEU A 50 -8.32 26.97 24.63
C LEU A 50 -9.19 28.10 25.18
N SER A 51 -10.21 27.81 25.99
CA SER A 51 -11.03 28.81 26.67
C SER A 51 -10.21 29.69 27.62
N ALA A 52 -9.27 29.10 28.38
CA ALA A 52 -8.37 29.86 29.24
C ALA A 52 -7.44 30.78 28.44
N PHE A 53 -6.99 30.35 27.26
CA PHE A 53 -6.17 31.18 26.37
C PHE A 53 -6.95 32.39 25.85
N PHE A 54 -8.13 32.19 25.25
CA PHE A 54 -8.94 33.29 24.69
C PHE A 54 -9.42 34.28 25.77
N LYS A 55 -9.77 33.80 26.97
CA LYS A 55 -10.14 34.67 28.11
C LYS A 55 -8.97 35.53 28.59
N ARG A 56 -7.73 35.06 28.44
CA ARG A 56 -6.53 35.78 28.88
C ARG A 56 -6.01 36.77 27.86
N THR A 57 -6.05 36.40 26.57
CA THR A 57 -5.54 37.25 25.49
C THR A 57 -6.58 38.23 24.94
N ASN A 58 -7.86 38.09 25.34
CA ASN A 58 -9.00 38.87 24.84
C ASN A 58 -8.95 39.02 23.30
N TYR A 59 -8.64 37.90 22.64
CA TYR A 59 -8.26 37.86 21.24
C TYR A 59 -9.50 37.94 20.34
N ASN A 60 -9.57 39.02 19.55
CA ASN A 60 -10.73 39.34 18.72
C ASN A 60 -10.58 38.97 17.24
N ASP A 61 -9.42 38.51 16.79
CA ASP A 61 -9.24 38.16 15.38
C ASP A 61 -9.74 36.73 15.11
N THR A 62 -10.29 36.53 13.91
CA THR A 62 -10.79 35.23 13.48
C THR A 62 -9.64 34.28 13.15
N HIS A 63 -9.53 33.19 13.91
CA HIS A 63 -8.59 32.10 13.65
C HIS A 63 -9.26 30.95 12.90
N VAL A 64 -8.61 30.47 11.83
CA VAL A 64 -9.04 29.30 11.08
C VAL A 64 -8.14 28.11 11.40
N LEU A 65 -8.68 27.11 12.07
CA LEU A 65 -8.01 25.84 12.36
C LEU A 65 -8.32 24.85 11.24
N VAL A 66 -7.34 24.63 10.36
CA VAL A 66 -7.43 23.64 9.28
C VAL A 66 -6.92 22.28 9.78
N LEU A 67 -7.83 21.31 9.87
CA LEU A 67 -7.52 19.93 10.23
C LEU A 67 -7.36 19.12 8.94
N ASP A 68 -6.13 19.12 8.41
CA ASP A 68 -5.81 18.39 7.19
C ASP A 68 -5.74 16.87 7.42
N ARG A 69 -6.41 16.10 6.56
CA ARG A 69 -6.47 14.63 6.55
C ARG A 69 -6.76 14.00 7.92
N ILE A 70 -7.75 14.53 8.63
CA ILE A 70 -8.18 13.98 9.94
C ILE A 70 -8.64 12.52 9.86
N ASP A 71 -9.02 12.04 8.69
CA ASP A 71 -9.35 10.64 8.41
C ASP A 71 -8.16 9.66 8.54
N GLN A 72 -6.92 10.13 8.42
CA GLN A 72 -5.73 9.27 8.54
C GLN A 72 -5.35 8.95 10.00
N LEU A 73 -6.14 9.39 10.97
CA LEU A 73 -5.91 9.07 12.38
C LEU A 73 -6.12 7.56 12.62
N PRO A 74 -5.22 6.89 13.35
CA PRO A 74 -5.31 5.45 13.61
C PRO A 74 -6.50 5.07 14.49
N ASP A 75 -6.94 6.00 15.34
CA ASP A 75 -8.09 5.85 16.23
C ASP A 75 -9.36 6.38 15.56
N ASN A 76 -10.53 5.85 15.95
CA ASN A 76 -11.81 6.24 15.40
C ASN A 76 -12.06 7.76 15.53
N PRO A 77 -12.07 8.53 14.42
CA PRO A 77 -12.20 9.99 14.48
C PRO A 77 -13.65 10.46 14.70
N ALA A 78 -14.62 9.54 14.81
CA ALA A 78 -16.05 9.86 14.97
C ALA A 78 -16.32 10.82 16.15
N ASP A 79 -15.68 10.57 17.29
CA ASP A 79 -15.85 11.39 18.48
C ASP A 79 -15.29 12.79 18.24
N LEU A 80 -14.12 12.90 17.61
CA LEU A 80 -13.50 14.18 17.27
C LEU A 80 -14.38 14.99 16.31
N TYR A 81 -14.96 14.36 15.28
CA TYR A 81 -15.90 15.06 14.38
C TYR A 81 -17.07 15.66 15.14
N SER A 82 -17.69 14.88 16.04
CA SER A 82 -18.83 15.34 16.84
C SER A 82 -18.47 16.44 17.83
N CYS A 83 -17.27 16.37 18.41
CA CYS A 83 -16.77 17.32 19.39
C CYS A 83 -16.39 18.65 18.71
N PHE A 84 -15.70 18.61 17.59
CA PHE A 84 -15.34 19.81 16.84
C PHE A 84 -16.53 20.44 16.13
N SER A 85 -17.50 19.65 15.63
CA SER A 85 -18.73 20.20 15.04
C SER A 85 -19.56 21.00 16.05
N ARG A 86 -19.57 20.55 17.30
CA ARG A 86 -20.30 21.21 18.40
C ARG A 86 -19.43 22.21 19.16
N LEU A 87 -18.18 22.41 18.78
CA LEU A 87 -17.29 23.33 19.48
C LEU A 87 -17.85 24.76 19.44
N SER A 88 -18.45 25.17 18.33
CA SER A 88 -19.13 26.47 18.22
C SER A 88 -20.35 26.62 19.13
N GLU A 89 -20.98 25.51 19.56
CA GLU A 89 -22.11 25.53 20.50
C GLU A 89 -21.64 25.49 21.96
N ILE A 90 -20.56 24.75 22.21
CA ILE A 90 -20.04 24.47 23.56
C ILE A 90 -19.10 25.59 24.03
N SER A 91 -18.44 26.28 23.11
CA SER A 91 -17.43 27.28 23.44
C SER A 91 -17.97 28.69 23.50
N ASP A 92 -17.51 29.46 24.49
CA ASP A 92 -17.69 30.93 24.57
C ASP A 92 -16.84 31.68 23.53
N ILE A 93 -16.29 30.99 22.51
CA ILE A 93 -15.27 31.52 21.61
C ILE A 93 -15.91 31.76 20.24
N GLU A 94 -16.14 33.02 19.93
CA GLU A 94 -16.79 33.42 18.67
C GLU A 94 -15.81 33.43 17.48
N ASN A 95 -14.50 33.48 17.75
CA ASN A 95 -13.48 33.79 16.73
C ASN A 95 -12.72 32.56 16.21
N LEU A 96 -13.24 31.34 16.40
CA LEU A 96 -12.56 30.11 15.94
C LEU A 96 -13.41 29.37 14.90
N LEU A 97 -12.90 29.29 13.66
CA LEU A 97 -13.47 28.49 12.59
C LEU A 97 -12.66 27.20 12.43
N VAL A 98 -13.31 26.04 12.49
CA VAL A 98 -12.66 24.74 12.24
C VAL A 98 -13.02 24.26 10.84
N VAL A 99 -12.00 23.98 10.02
CA VAL A 99 -12.16 23.43 8.67
C VAL A 99 -11.61 22.01 8.64
N PHE A 100 -12.44 21.05 8.25
CA PHE A 100 -12.00 19.66 8.05
C PHE A 100 -11.63 19.44 6.58
N VAL A 101 -10.47 18.84 6.34
CA VAL A 101 -10.12 18.31 5.01
C VAL A 101 -10.09 16.80 5.09
N ILE A 102 -10.94 16.15 4.29
CA ILE A 102 -11.16 14.70 4.30
C ILE A 102 -10.95 14.19 2.87
N ASN A 103 -10.35 13.01 2.73
CA ASN A 103 -10.11 12.35 1.44
C ASN A 103 -10.98 11.10 1.23
N THR A 104 -11.66 10.64 2.28
CA THR A 104 -12.61 9.52 2.24
C THR A 104 -14.03 10.00 1.98
N LEU A 105 -14.94 9.04 1.82
CA LEU A 105 -16.37 9.32 1.77
C LEU A 105 -16.79 10.07 3.04
N GLU A 106 -17.73 11.01 2.90
CA GLU A 106 -18.23 11.83 3.99
C GLU A 106 -18.61 10.97 5.21
N PRO A 107 -17.98 11.19 6.38
CA PRO A 107 -18.24 10.37 7.54
C PRO A 107 -19.65 10.66 8.06
N LYS A 108 -20.38 9.60 8.42
CA LYS A 108 -21.74 9.66 8.99
C LYS A 108 -21.96 10.76 10.05
N PRO A 109 -21.06 10.99 11.04
CA PRO A 109 -21.27 12.06 12.03
C PRO A 109 -21.30 13.47 11.42
N LEU A 110 -20.61 13.72 10.30
CA LEU A 110 -20.63 15.02 9.62
C LEU A 110 -21.85 15.18 8.70
N LEU A 111 -22.43 14.08 8.21
CA LEU A 111 -23.66 14.10 7.42
C LEU A 111 -24.90 14.44 8.27
N LEU A 112 -24.89 14.07 9.55
CA LEU A 112 -25.99 14.33 10.48
C LEU A 112 -25.98 15.75 11.05
N THR A 113 -24.89 16.50 10.84
CA THR A 113 -24.76 17.88 11.32
C THR A 113 -25.04 18.87 10.19
N SER A 114 -25.51 20.07 10.55
CA SER A 114 -25.85 21.13 9.59
C SER A 114 -24.62 21.88 9.05
N ILE A 115 -23.45 21.24 9.01
CA ILE A 115 -22.19 21.86 8.56
C ILE A 115 -22.20 21.95 7.03
N PRO A 116 -21.79 23.09 6.44
CA PRO A 116 -21.64 23.19 4.99
C PRO A 116 -20.49 22.32 4.49
N HIS A 117 -20.76 21.47 3.50
CA HIS A 117 -19.77 20.61 2.87
C HIS A 117 -19.36 21.18 1.50
N ILE A 118 -18.05 21.32 1.26
CA ILE A 118 -17.50 21.73 -0.03
C ILE A 118 -16.84 20.50 -0.66
N HIS A 119 -17.48 19.96 -1.70
CA HIS A 119 -16.96 18.80 -2.41
C HIS A 119 -15.97 19.22 -3.50
N PHE A 120 -14.74 18.71 -3.42
CA PHE A 120 -13.72 18.86 -4.46
C PHE A 120 -13.77 17.65 -5.41
N PRO A 121 -14.31 17.79 -6.64
CA PRO A 121 -14.40 16.67 -7.57
C PRO A 121 -13.02 16.23 -8.07
N ARG A 122 -12.96 14.99 -8.55
CA ARG A 122 -11.76 14.46 -9.21
C ARG A 122 -11.49 15.23 -10.50
N TYR A 123 -10.21 15.49 -10.78
CA TYR A 123 -9.79 16.11 -12.04
C TYR A 123 -10.17 15.24 -13.24
N SER A 124 -10.71 15.87 -14.28
CA SER A 124 -10.86 15.24 -15.59
C SER A 124 -9.47 15.00 -16.21
N THR A 125 -9.38 14.12 -17.22
CA THR A 125 -8.16 13.93 -18.01
C THR A 125 -7.67 15.25 -18.60
N ASP A 126 -8.58 16.08 -19.10
CA ASP A 126 -8.25 17.37 -19.71
C ASP A 126 -7.71 18.36 -18.68
N ASP A 127 -8.26 18.34 -17.46
CA ASP A 127 -7.80 19.21 -16.39
C ASP A 127 -6.46 18.73 -15.82
N ALA A 128 -6.25 17.41 -15.75
CA ALA A 128 -4.94 16.85 -15.43
C ALA A 128 -3.88 17.26 -16.45
N VAL A 129 -4.18 17.24 -17.76
CA VAL A 129 -3.28 17.75 -18.80
C VAL A 129 -2.95 19.23 -18.56
N LYS A 130 -3.96 20.07 -18.27
CA LYS A 130 -3.72 21.50 -17.97
C LYS A 130 -2.81 21.67 -16.76
N VAL A 131 -3.10 21.01 -15.65
CA VAL A 131 -2.32 21.13 -14.40
C VAL A 131 -0.87 20.67 -14.59
N VAL A 132 -0.66 19.55 -15.28
CA VAL A 132 0.68 19.02 -15.54
C VAL A 132 1.44 19.91 -16.55
N SER A 133 0.76 20.43 -17.57
CA SER A 133 1.36 21.31 -18.58
C SER A 133 1.81 22.67 -18.02
N GLN A 134 1.16 23.17 -16.96
CA GLN A 134 1.52 24.43 -16.30
C GLN A 134 2.87 24.37 -15.61
N GLN A 135 3.31 23.17 -15.20
CA GLN A 135 4.62 22.97 -14.58
C GLN A 135 5.56 22.38 -15.63
N GLN A 136 6.37 23.23 -16.28
CA GLN A 136 7.47 22.74 -17.10
C GLN A 136 8.57 22.23 -16.15
N LEU A 137 8.55 20.93 -15.87
CA LEU A 137 9.38 20.34 -14.82
C LEU A 137 10.80 20.00 -15.27
N ARG A 138 11.03 19.87 -16.57
CA ARG A 138 12.37 19.69 -17.16
C ARG A 138 12.47 20.44 -18.48
N SER A 139 13.55 21.20 -18.64
CA SER A 139 13.94 21.80 -19.92
C SER A 139 14.77 20.80 -20.73
N LEU A 140 14.64 20.89 -22.06
CA LEU A 140 15.62 20.32 -22.98
C LEU A 140 16.85 21.25 -23.00
N PRO A 141 18.06 20.76 -23.33
CA PRO A 141 19.24 21.60 -23.47
C PRO A 141 18.95 22.79 -24.40
N GLU A 142 19.24 24.01 -23.91
CA GLU A 142 18.84 25.28 -24.54
C GLU A 142 19.50 25.53 -25.91
N ASP A 143 20.59 24.84 -26.21
CA ASP A 143 21.44 25.10 -27.39
C ASP A 143 20.84 24.69 -28.75
N ARG A 144 19.70 24.00 -28.78
CA ARG A 144 19.17 23.39 -30.02
C ARG A 144 17.75 23.80 -30.41
N PHE A 145 16.95 24.39 -29.53
CA PHE A 145 15.51 24.59 -29.78
C PHE A 145 14.94 25.88 -29.21
N THR A 146 13.99 26.48 -29.93
CA THR A 146 13.30 27.70 -29.52
C THR A 146 12.45 27.43 -28.27
N PRO A 147 12.39 28.34 -27.27
CA PRO A 147 11.57 28.15 -26.06
C PRO A 147 10.07 27.93 -26.35
N GLN A 148 9.58 28.41 -27.50
CA GLN A 148 8.20 28.17 -27.94
C GLN A 148 7.96 26.73 -28.43
N GLU A 149 8.94 26.13 -29.09
CA GLU A 149 8.87 24.76 -29.61
C GLU A 149 8.98 23.76 -28.47
N GLN A 150 9.84 24.04 -27.49
CA GLN A 150 9.97 23.24 -26.27
C GLN A 150 8.66 23.20 -25.47
N LYS A 151 7.95 24.33 -25.33
CA LYS A 151 6.64 24.38 -24.66
C LYS A 151 5.58 23.58 -25.40
N LYS A 152 5.54 23.68 -26.74
CA LYS A 152 4.60 22.87 -27.55
C LYS A 152 4.90 21.38 -27.43
N PHE A 153 6.16 21.00 -27.46
CA PHE A 153 6.60 19.62 -27.30
C PHE A 153 6.28 19.07 -25.91
N TRP A 154 6.53 19.85 -24.85
CA TRP A 154 6.16 19.48 -23.48
C TRP A 154 4.64 19.27 -23.35
N ASN A 155 3.83 20.18 -23.90
CA ASN A 155 2.37 20.03 -23.86
C ASN A 155 1.88 18.79 -24.61
N GLN A 156 2.49 18.46 -25.75
CA GLN A 156 2.19 17.23 -26.49
C GLN A 156 2.62 15.98 -25.70
N TYR A 157 3.79 16.01 -25.08
CA TYR A 157 4.25 14.94 -24.18
C TYR A 157 3.32 14.76 -22.97
N CYS A 158 2.95 15.83 -22.28
CA CYS A 158 2.03 15.76 -21.14
C CYS A 158 0.66 15.22 -21.54
N SER A 159 0.11 15.66 -22.67
CA SER A 159 -1.15 15.11 -23.21
C SER A 159 -1.03 13.61 -23.49
N MET A 160 0.07 13.19 -24.10
CA MET A 160 0.35 11.79 -24.41
C MET A 160 0.48 10.94 -23.13
N VAL A 161 1.27 11.38 -22.15
CA VAL A 161 1.50 10.68 -20.90
C VAL A 161 0.21 10.52 -20.12
N VAL A 162 -0.58 11.60 -19.98
CA VAL A 162 -1.86 11.55 -19.27
C VAL A 162 -2.83 10.62 -19.99
N ASN A 163 -2.96 10.69 -21.32
CA ASN A 163 -3.87 9.81 -22.06
C ASN A 163 -3.48 8.34 -21.95
N ALA A 164 -2.18 8.02 -22.08
CA ALA A 164 -1.69 6.65 -21.98
C ALA A 164 -1.79 6.09 -20.54
N LEU A 165 -1.53 6.90 -19.52
CA LEU A 165 -1.52 6.45 -18.14
C LEU A 165 -2.87 6.59 -17.43
N SER A 166 -3.84 7.31 -18.01
CA SER A 166 -5.16 7.54 -17.41
C SER A 166 -5.87 6.25 -16.96
N SER A 167 -5.68 5.15 -17.68
CA SER A 167 -6.24 3.83 -17.32
C SER A 167 -5.58 3.19 -16.10
N TYR A 168 -4.32 3.53 -15.80
CA TYR A 168 -3.51 2.92 -14.73
C TYR A 168 -3.41 3.82 -13.49
N THR A 169 -3.10 5.11 -13.67
CA THR A 169 -2.90 6.08 -12.58
C THR A 169 -4.22 6.68 -12.09
N GLY A 170 -5.32 6.46 -12.82
CA GLY A 170 -6.59 7.13 -12.57
C GLY A 170 -6.43 8.66 -12.63
N SER A 171 -7.08 9.35 -11.69
CA SER A 171 -7.11 10.82 -11.61
C SER A 171 -6.07 11.43 -10.65
N ASP A 172 -5.07 10.68 -10.18
CA ASP A 172 -4.05 11.24 -9.27
C ASP A 172 -2.97 12.01 -10.04
N VAL A 173 -3.05 13.33 -9.96
CA VAL A 173 -2.11 14.27 -10.61
C VAL A 173 -0.69 14.12 -10.07
N ARG A 174 -0.51 13.74 -8.78
CA ARG A 174 0.83 13.61 -8.18
C ARG A 174 1.57 12.41 -8.77
N LEU A 175 0.89 11.27 -8.86
CA LEU A 175 1.45 10.05 -9.45
C LEU A 175 1.79 10.27 -10.93
N ILE A 176 0.89 10.91 -11.68
CA ILE A 176 1.12 11.27 -13.08
C ILE A 176 2.38 12.15 -13.21
N LYS A 177 2.56 13.12 -12.31
CA LYS A 177 3.73 14.00 -12.32
C LYS A 177 5.04 13.23 -12.05
N GLU A 178 5.05 12.35 -11.06
CA GLU A 178 6.22 11.51 -10.74
C GLU A 178 6.59 10.57 -11.89
N VAL A 179 5.59 9.90 -12.48
CA VAL A 179 5.80 9.02 -13.63
C VAL A 179 6.24 9.81 -14.86
N ALA A 180 5.65 10.97 -15.13
CA ALA A 180 6.06 11.84 -16.23
C ALA A 180 7.53 12.28 -16.10
N LEU A 181 7.97 12.56 -14.87
CA LEU A 181 9.37 12.90 -14.55
C LEU A 181 10.31 11.70 -14.72
N LYS A 182 9.85 10.48 -14.43
CA LYS A 182 10.63 9.24 -14.53
C LYS A 182 10.78 8.77 -15.97
N LEU A 183 9.73 8.93 -16.80
CA LEU A 183 9.73 8.57 -18.21
C LEU A 183 10.43 9.59 -19.12
N TRP A 184 10.58 10.83 -18.66
CA TRP A 184 11.15 11.91 -19.49
C TRP A 184 12.56 11.61 -20.03
N PRO A 185 13.54 11.13 -19.23
CA PRO A 185 14.88 10.84 -19.73
C PRO A 185 14.91 9.75 -20.80
N GLU A 186 14.10 8.69 -20.63
CA GLU A 186 13.97 7.61 -21.62
C GLU A 186 13.31 8.11 -22.91
N PHE A 187 12.30 8.98 -22.78
CA PHE A 187 11.62 9.55 -23.94
C PHE A 187 12.52 10.48 -24.76
N VAL A 188 13.42 11.22 -24.09
CA VAL A 188 14.31 12.21 -24.72
C VAL A 188 15.61 11.58 -25.25
N ARG A 189 16.01 10.39 -24.79
CA ARG A 189 17.25 9.72 -25.24
C ARG A 189 17.38 9.64 -26.78
N PRO A 190 16.36 9.20 -27.55
CA PRO A 190 16.46 9.16 -29.02
C PRO A 190 16.60 10.55 -29.66
N VAL A 191 16.09 11.60 -29.03
CA VAL A 191 16.20 12.98 -29.54
C VAL A 191 17.64 13.49 -29.40
N LEU A 192 18.33 13.11 -28.31
CA LEU A 192 19.71 13.51 -28.05
C LEU A 192 20.73 12.67 -28.83
N GLU A 193 20.49 11.37 -28.98
CA GLU A 193 21.43 10.44 -29.63
C GLU A 193 21.27 10.37 -31.16
N GLU A 194 20.03 10.38 -31.67
CA GLU A 194 19.74 10.15 -33.09
C GLU A 194 19.41 11.45 -33.87
N ASN A 195 19.53 12.63 -33.25
CA ASN A 195 19.19 13.95 -33.84
C ASN A 195 17.79 13.99 -34.49
N MET A 196 16.80 13.33 -33.88
CA MET A 196 15.43 13.34 -34.37
C MET A 196 14.78 14.73 -34.17
N ASP A 197 14.13 15.26 -35.22
CA ASP A 197 13.42 16.53 -35.15
C ASP A 197 12.23 16.46 -34.19
N ILE A 198 12.08 17.48 -33.33
CA ILE A 198 10.96 17.66 -32.39
C ILE A 198 9.60 17.64 -33.11
N ASN A 199 9.57 18.05 -34.38
CA ASN A 199 8.35 18.10 -35.19
C ASN A 199 7.82 16.70 -35.56
N ASN A 200 8.66 15.66 -35.55
CA ASN A 200 8.25 14.28 -35.83
C ASN A 200 7.84 13.52 -34.55
N PHE A 201 6.94 14.13 -33.75
CA PHE A 201 6.44 13.55 -32.50
C PHE A 201 5.86 12.13 -32.66
N VAL A 202 5.21 11.85 -33.80
CA VAL A 202 4.60 10.54 -34.08
C VAL A 202 5.64 9.43 -34.25
N GLN A 203 6.81 9.73 -34.80
CA GLN A 203 7.88 8.75 -34.96
C GLN A 203 8.54 8.44 -33.62
N LEU A 204 8.77 9.48 -32.80
CA LEU A 204 9.25 9.35 -31.43
C LEU A 204 8.28 8.52 -30.57
N TYR A 205 6.98 8.76 -30.74
CA TYR A 205 5.91 7.98 -30.11
C TYR A 205 6.01 6.49 -30.45
N ARG A 206 6.06 6.14 -31.74
CA ARG A 206 6.09 4.72 -32.18
C ARG A 206 7.30 3.98 -31.64
N ARG A 207 8.46 4.65 -31.56
CA ARG A 207 9.70 4.09 -31.00
C ARG A 207 9.58 3.81 -29.50
N ASN A 208 8.94 4.73 -28.78
CA ASN A 208 8.80 4.71 -27.34
C ASN A 208 7.49 4.06 -26.85
N GLN A 209 6.63 3.57 -27.74
CA GLN A 209 5.31 3.01 -27.43
C GLN A 209 5.39 1.89 -26.38
N ARG A 210 6.47 1.09 -26.40
CA ARG A 210 6.74 0.04 -25.40
C ARG A 210 6.77 0.55 -23.94
N LEU A 211 7.19 1.79 -23.73
CA LEU A 211 7.25 2.43 -22.41
C LEU A 211 5.86 2.77 -21.87
N PHE A 212 4.86 2.92 -22.74
CA PHE A 212 3.50 3.36 -22.40
C PHE A 212 2.46 2.24 -22.41
N VAL A 213 2.82 1.06 -22.92
CA VAL A 213 1.93 -0.11 -22.98
C VAL A 213 2.02 -0.98 -21.72
N SER A 214 3.09 -0.84 -20.93
CA SER A 214 3.36 -1.73 -19.81
C SER A 214 3.13 -1.06 -18.45
N GLU A 215 2.58 -1.83 -17.50
CA GLU A 215 2.42 -1.50 -16.07
C GLU A 215 3.76 -1.12 -15.39
N VAL A 216 4.87 -1.45 -16.07
CA VAL A 216 6.24 -0.98 -15.87
C VAL A 216 6.35 0.52 -15.61
N ALA A 217 5.60 1.36 -16.34
CA ALA A 217 5.68 2.80 -16.17
C ALA A 217 5.24 3.26 -14.78
N VAL A 218 4.36 2.48 -14.14
CA VAL A 218 3.74 2.79 -12.85
C VAL A 218 4.42 2.03 -11.70
N THR A 219 5.00 0.86 -11.97
CA THR A 219 5.78 0.13 -10.97
C THR A 219 7.16 0.76 -10.77
N ASP A 220 7.71 0.64 -9.56
CA ASP A 220 9.01 1.25 -9.23
C ASP A 220 10.20 0.63 -10.00
N SER A 221 9.93 -0.45 -10.74
CA SER A 221 10.84 -1.29 -11.52
C SER A 221 11.58 -0.61 -12.68
N LEU A 222 11.36 0.67 -12.96
CA LEU A 222 12.13 1.41 -13.97
C LEU A 222 13.65 1.46 -13.69
N ILE A 223 14.12 1.12 -12.48
CA ILE A 223 15.56 0.92 -12.20
C ILE A 223 16.10 -0.35 -12.90
N ASP A 224 15.28 -1.37 -13.12
CA ASP A 224 15.70 -2.58 -13.84
C ASP A 224 15.76 -2.38 -15.37
N PHE A 225 15.11 -1.36 -15.93
CA PHE A 225 15.02 -1.17 -17.39
C PHE A 225 16.34 -0.76 -18.04
N THR A 226 17.24 -0.11 -17.28
CA THR A 226 18.59 0.19 -17.75
C THR A 226 19.55 -1.00 -17.64
N GLU A 227 19.22 -2.01 -16.82
CA GLU A 227 20.09 -3.17 -16.55
C GLU A 227 19.59 -4.50 -17.16
N THR A 228 18.35 -4.56 -17.65
CA THR A 228 17.75 -5.82 -18.15
C THR A 228 18.33 -6.36 -19.45
N ASN A 229 19.29 -5.66 -20.08
CA ASN A 229 20.00 -6.18 -21.25
C ASN A 229 21.42 -6.72 -20.95
N ARG A 230 21.87 -6.79 -19.68
CA ARG A 230 23.19 -7.39 -19.40
C ARG A 230 23.32 -8.47 -18.33
N SER A 231 22.35 -8.72 -17.44
CA SER A 231 22.61 -9.76 -16.42
C SER A 231 21.41 -10.25 -15.61
N GLN A 232 20.20 -10.27 -16.15
CA GLN A 232 19.09 -10.98 -15.50
C GLN A 232 18.29 -11.77 -16.54
N GLN A 233 18.81 -12.96 -16.90
CA GLN A 233 17.89 -14.10 -16.88
C GLN A 233 17.22 -14.06 -15.49
N PRO A 234 15.90 -14.25 -15.35
CA PRO A 234 15.35 -14.49 -14.03
C PRO A 234 16.07 -15.74 -13.53
N SER A 235 17.07 -15.56 -12.68
CA SER A 235 17.58 -16.66 -11.88
C SER A 235 16.42 -17.02 -11.00
N SER A 236 15.63 -17.99 -11.47
CA SER A 236 14.57 -18.73 -10.79
C SER A 236 15.19 -19.44 -9.59
N GLN A 237 15.65 -18.65 -8.65
CA GLN A 237 16.20 -19.10 -7.40
C GLN A 237 15.49 -18.28 -6.36
N SER A 238 14.24 -18.68 -6.10
CA SER A 238 13.69 -18.46 -4.78
C SER A 238 14.78 -18.91 -3.79
N GLY A 239 15.36 -17.97 -3.04
CA GLY A 239 16.50 -18.22 -2.13
C GLY A 239 16.16 -19.11 -0.93
N LEU A 240 15.08 -19.89 -1.04
CA LEU A 240 14.59 -20.80 -0.04
C LEU A 240 15.38 -22.13 -0.09
N PRO A 241 15.69 -22.72 1.07
CA PRO A 241 16.23 -24.07 1.14
C PRO A 241 15.33 -25.07 0.41
N LYS A 242 15.92 -26.10 -0.21
CA LYS A 242 15.19 -27.12 -0.99
C LYS A 242 14.02 -27.73 -0.20
N GLN A 243 14.22 -28.02 1.08
CA GLN A 243 13.18 -28.60 1.94
C GLN A 243 12.02 -27.62 2.20
N SER A 244 12.32 -26.33 2.42
CA SER A 244 11.29 -25.29 2.54
C SER A 244 10.48 -25.12 1.26
N LYS A 245 11.11 -25.30 0.08
CA LYS A 245 10.41 -25.29 -1.22
C LYS A 245 9.43 -26.47 -1.34
N TYR A 246 9.80 -27.68 -0.92
CA TYR A 246 8.89 -28.83 -0.87
C TYR A 246 7.75 -28.63 0.14
N ILE A 247 8.04 -28.09 1.32
CA ILE A 247 7.02 -27.76 2.34
C ILE A 247 6.00 -26.77 1.76
N LEU A 248 6.46 -25.76 1.04
CA LEU A 248 5.58 -24.77 0.41
C LEU A 248 4.67 -25.41 -0.66
N CYS A 249 5.22 -26.29 -1.52
CA CYS A 249 4.45 -27.02 -2.52
C CYS A 249 3.42 -27.96 -1.87
N ALA A 250 3.83 -28.73 -0.85
CA ALA A 250 2.95 -29.61 -0.10
C ALA A 250 1.83 -28.85 0.61
N ALA A 251 2.13 -27.69 1.19
CA ALA A 251 1.15 -26.82 1.82
C ALA A 251 0.14 -26.28 0.80
N TYR A 252 0.62 -25.90 -0.39
CA TYR A 252 -0.26 -25.44 -1.46
C TYR A 252 -1.24 -26.55 -1.88
N LEU A 253 -0.73 -27.77 -2.08
CA LEU A 253 -1.56 -28.93 -2.40
C LEU A 253 -2.54 -29.27 -1.26
N ALA A 254 -2.12 -29.18 0.00
CA ALA A 254 -2.98 -29.40 1.16
C ALA A 254 -4.13 -28.37 1.23
N SER A 255 -3.87 -27.10 0.93
CA SER A 255 -4.92 -26.09 0.85
C SER A 255 -5.85 -26.34 -0.34
N TYR A 256 -5.37 -26.46 -1.58
CA TYR A 256 -6.26 -26.44 -2.73
C TYR A 256 -6.91 -27.80 -3.05
N ASN A 257 -6.28 -28.92 -2.66
CA ASN A 257 -6.88 -30.23 -2.85
C ASN A 257 -7.85 -30.57 -1.70
N ASN A 258 -8.95 -31.24 -2.01
CA ASN A 258 -9.87 -31.73 -0.99
C ASN A 258 -9.29 -32.99 -0.33
N PRO A 259 -9.33 -33.13 1.01
CA PRO A 259 -8.76 -34.28 1.72
C PRO A 259 -9.32 -35.64 1.27
N ARG A 260 -10.52 -35.67 0.67
CA ARG A 260 -11.09 -36.90 0.08
C ARG A 260 -10.24 -37.49 -1.05
N TYR A 261 -9.49 -36.65 -1.77
CA TYR A 261 -8.70 -37.08 -2.92
C TYR A 261 -7.24 -37.39 -2.58
N ASP A 262 -6.77 -37.10 -1.37
CA ASP A 262 -5.37 -37.29 -0.99
C ASP A 262 -4.91 -38.74 -1.18
N ILE A 263 -5.75 -39.72 -0.83
CA ILE A 263 -5.44 -41.15 -1.01
C ILE A 263 -5.21 -41.47 -2.49
N ARG A 264 -5.90 -40.79 -3.42
CA ARG A 264 -5.75 -41.07 -4.85
C ARG A 264 -4.45 -40.52 -5.42
N PHE A 265 -4.03 -39.33 -4.99
CA PHE A 265 -2.84 -38.65 -5.52
C PHE A 265 -1.55 -39.04 -4.80
N PHE A 266 -1.60 -39.27 -3.49
CA PHE A 266 -0.42 -39.40 -2.64
C PHE A 266 -0.19 -40.81 -2.09
N SER A 267 -1.05 -41.80 -2.40
CA SER A 267 -0.79 -43.18 -2.00
C SER A 267 0.17 -43.90 -2.96
N ARG A 268 1.31 -44.34 -2.43
CA ARG A 268 2.29 -45.17 -3.17
C ARG A 268 1.92 -46.66 -3.21
N ALA A 269 0.99 -47.09 -2.37
CA ALA A 269 0.54 -48.49 -2.29
C ALA A 269 -0.36 -48.84 -3.49
N LYS A 270 0.24 -49.32 -4.58
CA LYS A 270 -0.44 -49.61 -5.85
C LYS A 270 -1.47 -50.76 -5.80
N GLU A 271 -1.50 -51.63 -4.79
CA GLU A 271 -2.29 -52.88 -4.89
C GLU A 271 -3.28 -53.22 -3.75
N ALA A 272 -3.09 -52.75 -2.51
CA ALA A 272 -3.87 -53.32 -1.39
C ALA A 272 -5.34 -52.87 -1.28
N ARG A 273 -5.75 -51.78 -1.94
CA ARG A 273 -7.12 -51.19 -1.79
C ARG A 273 -7.85 -50.89 -3.10
N SER A 274 -7.41 -51.45 -4.23
CA SER A 274 -8.07 -51.22 -5.53
C SER A 274 -9.57 -51.60 -5.54
N LYS A 275 -10.04 -52.43 -4.59
CA LYS A 275 -11.43 -52.87 -4.49
C LYS A 275 -12.39 -51.87 -3.82
N ARG A 276 -11.92 -50.75 -3.25
CA ARG A 276 -12.77 -49.75 -2.57
C ARG A 276 -12.64 -48.33 -3.14
N ARG A 277 -12.07 -48.18 -4.35
CA ARG A 277 -11.94 -46.86 -4.98
C ARG A 277 -13.32 -46.41 -5.43
N ASP A 278 -13.81 -45.34 -4.80
CA ASP A 278 -15.03 -44.64 -5.14
C ASP A 278 -15.00 -44.27 -6.63
N THR A 279 -15.78 -44.99 -7.43
CA THR A 279 -15.92 -44.83 -8.89
C THR A 279 -16.91 -43.73 -9.25
N ASN A 280 -17.21 -42.81 -8.34
CA ASN A 280 -18.12 -41.72 -8.66
C ASN A 280 -17.51 -40.75 -9.68
N PRO A 281 -18.22 -40.48 -10.80
CA PRO A 281 -17.74 -39.55 -11.81
C PRO A 281 -17.65 -38.14 -11.23
N ARG A 282 -16.53 -37.46 -11.54
CA ARG A 282 -16.22 -36.10 -11.09
C ARG A 282 -17.35 -35.14 -11.50
N LYS A 283 -18.02 -34.52 -10.52
CA LYS A 283 -18.67 -33.23 -10.77
C LYS A 283 -17.57 -32.19 -10.76
N LYS A 284 -17.16 -31.70 -11.94
CA LYS A 284 -16.25 -30.56 -12.05
C LYS A 284 -16.84 -29.41 -11.23
N LEU A 285 -16.05 -28.84 -10.34
CA LEU A 285 -16.47 -27.66 -9.59
C LEU A 285 -16.66 -26.53 -10.61
N LYS A 286 -17.82 -25.86 -10.57
CA LYS A 286 -18.12 -24.75 -11.50
C LYS A 286 -17.24 -23.51 -11.26
N VAL A 287 -16.60 -23.44 -10.10
CA VAL A 287 -15.71 -22.35 -9.71
C VAL A 287 -14.33 -22.95 -9.46
N SER A 288 -13.30 -22.34 -10.04
CA SER A 288 -11.90 -22.71 -9.79
C SER A 288 -11.57 -22.51 -8.31
N ALA A 289 -11.14 -23.58 -7.64
CA ALA A 289 -10.72 -23.52 -6.24
C ALA A 289 -9.61 -22.47 -6.00
N ARG A 290 -8.81 -22.18 -7.04
CA ARG A 290 -7.77 -21.14 -7.04
C ARG A 290 -8.28 -19.70 -6.95
N SER A 291 -9.53 -19.46 -7.33
CA SER A 291 -10.15 -18.13 -7.24
C SER A 291 -10.75 -17.85 -5.87
N LEU A 292 -10.83 -18.87 -5.01
CA LEU A 292 -11.24 -18.74 -3.61
C LEU A 292 -10.00 -18.57 -2.72
N ALA A 293 -10.23 -18.02 -1.54
CA ALA A 293 -9.22 -18.01 -0.49
C ALA A 293 -8.79 -19.45 -0.15
N ALA A 294 -7.48 -19.66 0.01
CA ALA A 294 -6.91 -20.96 0.37
C ALA A 294 -7.58 -21.50 1.64
N PRO A 295 -8.21 -22.69 1.60
CA PRO A 295 -8.88 -23.21 2.77
C PRO A 295 -7.86 -23.72 3.78
N PRO A 296 -8.23 -23.71 5.08
CA PRO A 296 -7.37 -24.19 6.13
C PRO A 296 -7.16 -25.71 6.06
N PHE A 297 -5.96 -26.17 6.45
CA PHE A 297 -5.59 -27.57 6.55
C PHE A 297 -4.86 -27.87 7.86
N ASP A 298 -4.66 -29.16 8.12
CA ASP A 298 -4.11 -29.68 9.36
C ASP A 298 -2.61 -29.95 9.19
N LEU A 299 -1.83 -29.73 10.25
CA LEU A 299 -0.39 -29.94 10.21
C LEU A 299 -0.04 -31.38 9.81
N GLU A 300 -0.78 -32.35 10.36
CA GLU A 300 -0.60 -33.78 10.04
C GLU A 300 -0.80 -34.07 8.54
N ARG A 301 -1.81 -33.43 7.93
CA ARG A 301 -2.09 -33.57 6.50
C ARG A 301 -0.96 -32.99 5.66
N LEU A 302 -0.42 -31.83 6.04
CA LEU A 302 0.76 -31.24 5.39
C LEU A 302 1.95 -32.19 5.44
N LEU A 303 2.27 -32.72 6.63
CA LEU A 303 3.40 -33.63 6.82
C LEU A 303 3.21 -34.93 6.02
N ALA A 304 2.01 -35.48 5.98
CA ALA A 304 1.71 -36.67 5.19
C ALA A 304 1.91 -36.43 3.68
N ILE A 305 1.43 -35.31 3.15
CA ILE A 305 1.62 -34.92 1.74
C ILE A 305 3.11 -34.66 1.47
N LEU A 306 3.81 -33.98 2.37
CA LEU A 306 5.23 -33.71 2.27
C LEU A 306 6.04 -34.99 2.13
N HIS A 307 5.83 -35.97 3.01
CA HIS A 307 6.51 -37.28 2.94
C HIS A 307 6.19 -38.05 1.64
N SER A 308 5.03 -37.83 1.03
CA SER A 308 4.68 -38.48 -0.23
C SER A 308 5.39 -37.87 -1.46
N ILE A 309 5.67 -36.57 -1.42
CA ILE A 309 6.25 -35.79 -2.53
C ILE A 309 7.78 -35.77 -2.46
N ILE A 310 8.34 -35.78 -1.25
CA ILE A 310 9.79 -35.79 -1.05
C ILE A 310 10.40 -37.07 -1.66
N PRO A 311 11.53 -36.95 -2.40
CA PRO A 311 12.26 -38.11 -2.90
C PRO A 311 12.91 -38.91 -1.75
N ASP A 312 13.01 -40.24 -1.92
CA ASP A 312 13.41 -41.19 -0.86
C ASP A 312 14.83 -40.97 -0.30
N ASP A 313 15.67 -40.18 -0.98
CA ASP A 313 17.02 -39.82 -0.55
C ASP A 313 17.05 -38.75 0.57
N PHE A 314 15.90 -38.18 0.91
CA PHE A 314 15.82 -37.08 1.87
C PHE A 314 15.58 -37.59 3.29
N ILE A 315 16.59 -37.47 4.15
CA ILE A 315 16.47 -37.83 5.57
C ILE A 315 15.54 -36.81 6.25
N PRO A 316 14.45 -37.25 6.93
CA PRO A 316 13.59 -36.36 7.68
C PRO A 316 14.35 -35.85 8.92
N ASN A 317 15.12 -34.78 8.75
CA ASN A 317 15.82 -34.14 9.85
C ASN A 317 14.83 -33.50 10.83
N ILE A 318 15.26 -33.39 12.09
CA ILE A 318 14.57 -32.74 13.23
C ILE A 318 14.17 -31.27 12.89
N ASP A 319 14.70 -30.70 11.82
CA ASP A 319 14.50 -29.31 11.38
C ASP A 319 13.19 -29.02 10.64
N ILE A 320 12.30 -29.99 10.37
CA ILE A 320 11.02 -29.71 9.68
C ILE A 320 10.19 -28.67 10.43
N GLY A 321 10.10 -28.80 11.77
CA GLY A 321 9.38 -27.85 12.61
C GLY A 321 9.98 -26.44 12.56
N VAL A 322 11.32 -26.35 12.56
CA VAL A 322 12.05 -25.08 12.41
C VAL A 322 11.76 -24.46 11.06
N GLN A 323 11.76 -25.25 9.99
CA GLN A 323 11.47 -24.74 8.64
C GLN A 323 10.03 -24.27 8.49
N ILE A 324 9.05 -24.99 9.05
CA ILE A 324 7.67 -24.52 9.10
C ILE A 324 7.59 -23.20 9.88
N ALA A 325 8.27 -23.09 11.03
CA ALA A 325 8.34 -21.85 11.79
C ALA A 325 8.93 -20.70 10.95
N THR A 326 10.05 -20.93 10.24
CA THR A 326 10.66 -19.91 9.35
C THR A 326 9.71 -19.48 8.23
N LEU A 327 9.02 -20.42 7.58
CA LEU A 327 8.02 -20.12 6.54
C LEU A 327 6.84 -19.32 7.10
N THR A 328 6.53 -19.48 8.38
CA THR A 328 5.48 -18.72 9.05
C THR A 328 5.90 -17.31 9.42
N THR A 329 7.17 -17.13 9.83
CA THR A 329 7.78 -15.82 10.02
C THR A 329 7.84 -15.05 8.69
N LEU A 330 8.13 -15.75 7.58
CA LEU A 330 8.09 -15.20 6.22
C LEU A 330 6.67 -14.98 5.67
N LYS A 331 5.61 -15.31 6.45
CA LYS A 331 4.19 -15.20 6.07
C LYS A 331 3.81 -15.95 4.78
N LEU A 332 4.58 -16.96 4.38
CA LEU A 332 4.24 -17.86 3.27
C LEU A 332 3.21 -18.92 3.71
N ILE A 333 3.27 -19.31 4.99
CA ILE A 333 2.27 -20.14 5.66
C ILE A 333 1.75 -19.36 6.86
N VAL A 334 0.43 -19.27 7.00
CA VAL A 334 -0.22 -18.47 8.05
C VAL A 334 -1.05 -19.37 8.95
N ARG A 335 -0.99 -19.12 10.25
CA ARG A 335 -1.88 -19.76 11.24
C ARG A 335 -3.23 -19.05 11.23
N THR A 336 -4.31 -19.83 11.19
CA THR A 336 -5.68 -19.29 11.24
C THR A 336 -6.18 -19.13 12.67
N SER A 337 -5.57 -19.83 13.63
CA SER A 337 -5.90 -19.78 15.05
C SER A 337 -4.75 -19.16 15.84
N ASN A 338 -5.08 -18.46 16.94
CA ASN A 338 -4.12 -17.91 17.91
C ASN A 338 -3.72 -18.95 18.99
N THR A 339 -4.08 -20.21 18.82
CA THR A 339 -3.72 -21.32 19.72
C THR A 339 -2.27 -21.75 19.52
N ASP A 340 -1.73 -22.49 20.51
CA ASP A 340 -0.37 -23.04 20.49
C ASP A 340 -0.09 -23.78 19.16
N PRO A 341 0.99 -23.48 18.43
CA PRO A 341 1.34 -24.13 17.15
C PRO A 341 1.37 -25.67 17.17
N LEU A 342 1.55 -26.29 18.34
CA LEU A 342 1.60 -27.75 18.47
C LEU A 342 0.22 -28.37 18.77
N ASP A 343 -0.81 -27.56 19.02
CA ASP A 343 -2.15 -28.06 19.27
C ASP A 343 -2.78 -28.60 17.98
N SER A 344 -3.38 -29.79 18.08
CA SER A 344 -4.19 -30.44 17.04
C SER A 344 -5.32 -29.56 16.48
N ARG A 345 -5.79 -28.59 17.27
CA ARG A 345 -6.81 -27.62 16.84
C ARG A 345 -6.26 -26.52 15.92
N THR A 346 -4.93 -26.38 15.82
CA THR A 346 -4.33 -25.39 14.93
C THR A 346 -4.60 -25.74 13.48
N ARG A 347 -5.12 -24.75 12.76
CA ARG A 347 -5.33 -24.82 11.32
C ARG A 347 -4.37 -23.87 10.63
N TRP A 348 -3.77 -24.36 9.56
CA TRP A 348 -2.77 -23.67 8.77
C TRP A 348 -3.35 -23.33 7.40
N LYS A 349 -2.91 -22.23 6.78
CA LYS A 349 -3.29 -21.85 5.42
C LYS A 349 -2.09 -21.35 4.65
N VAL A 350 -2.06 -21.58 3.34
CA VAL A 350 -1.01 -21.03 2.47
C VAL A 350 -1.34 -19.61 2.06
N ASN A 351 -0.33 -18.75 2.09
CA ASN A 351 -0.38 -17.38 1.61
C ASN A 351 0.68 -17.17 0.52
N ALA A 352 0.59 -17.97 -0.54
CA ALA A 352 1.47 -17.92 -1.70
C ALA A 352 0.63 -17.97 -2.98
N SER A 353 1.00 -17.14 -3.96
CA SER A 353 0.36 -17.14 -5.27
C SER A 353 0.73 -18.40 -6.06
N TRP A 354 -0.15 -18.79 -6.99
CA TRP A 354 0.14 -19.89 -7.91
C TRP A 354 1.43 -19.66 -8.71
N THR A 355 1.68 -18.42 -9.16
CA THR A 355 2.87 -18.06 -9.92
C THR A 355 4.15 -18.33 -9.14
N LEU A 356 4.18 -17.96 -7.85
CA LEU A 356 5.31 -18.20 -6.97
C LEU A 356 5.50 -19.71 -6.73
N VAL A 357 4.43 -20.43 -6.42
CA VAL A 357 4.53 -21.88 -6.14
C VAL A 357 4.95 -22.65 -7.40
N LYS A 358 4.46 -22.27 -8.58
CA LYS A 358 4.89 -22.87 -9.84
C LYS A 358 6.37 -22.64 -10.11
N GLN A 359 6.86 -21.41 -9.94
CA GLN A 359 8.30 -21.12 -10.01
C GLN A 359 9.11 -21.97 -9.03
N VAL A 360 8.66 -22.07 -7.77
CA VAL A 360 9.33 -22.88 -6.75
C VAL A 360 9.32 -24.38 -7.10
N ALA A 361 8.25 -24.86 -7.72
CA ALA A 361 8.11 -26.25 -8.16
C ALA A 361 9.03 -26.54 -9.36
N ASP A 362 9.08 -25.64 -10.34
CA ASP A 362 9.99 -25.70 -11.49
C ASP A 362 11.46 -25.67 -11.04
N ASP A 363 11.82 -24.86 -10.03
CA ASP A 363 13.17 -24.82 -9.44
C ASP A 363 13.62 -26.18 -8.87
N ILE A 364 12.67 -26.98 -8.37
CA ILE A 364 12.92 -28.31 -7.81
C ILE A 364 12.82 -29.41 -8.89
N GLY A 365 12.18 -29.12 -10.02
CA GLY A 365 11.79 -30.11 -11.02
C GLY A 365 10.58 -30.95 -10.59
N PHE A 366 9.68 -30.37 -9.78
CA PHE A 366 8.43 -31.01 -9.35
C PHE A 366 7.24 -30.51 -10.18
N GLU A 367 6.59 -31.39 -10.93
CA GLU A 367 5.41 -31.06 -11.73
C GLU A 367 4.14 -30.99 -10.85
N ILE A 368 3.91 -29.83 -10.24
CA ILE A 368 2.79 -29.62 -9.30
C ILE A 368 1.39 -29.72 -9.96
N GLU A 369 1.30 -29.51 -11.28
CA GLU A 369 0.04 -29.54 -12.04
C GLU A 369 -0.64 -30.91 -12.00
N ASP A 370 0.12 -32.00 -11.99
CA ASP A 370 -0.38 -33.37 -11.97
C ASP A 370 -1.09 -33.75 -10.66
N TYR A 371 -0.78 -33.03 -9.57
CA TYR A 371 -1.29 -33.29 -8.23
C TYR A 371 -2.50 -32.44 -7.86
N LEU A 372 -2.94 -31.53 -8.75
CA LEU A 372 -4.09 -30.67 -8.54
C LEU A 372 -5.37 -31.25 -9.14
N VAL A 373 -6.47 -31.09 -8.41
CA VAL A 373 -7.80 -31.44 -8.90
C VAL A 373 -8.39 -30.22 -9.59
N GLU A 374 -8.24 -30.16 -10.91
CA GLU A 374 -9.00 -29.23 -11.77
C GLU A 374 -10.39 -29.78 -12.18
#